data_AF-A0A165CMW7-F1
#
_entry.id   AF-A0A165CMW7-F1
#
_cell.length_a   1.000
_cell.length_b   1.000
_cell.length_c   1.000
_cell.angle_alpha   90.00
_cell.angle_beta   90.00
_cell.angle_gamma   90.00
#
_symmetry.space_group_name_H-M   'P 1'
#
loop_
_entity.id
_entity.type
_entity.pdbx_description
1 polymer ?
#
loop_
_entity_poly.entity_id
_entity_poly.type
_entity_poly.pdbx_seq_one_letter_code
_entity_poly.pdbx_strand_id
1 'polypeptide(L)'
;MRLLFSFLGIVSATFTFARAAAIVNSGVYTINIGSRALTHVNGSTTHVTAETQSGASNQVWTVILDSALPVGRIQNVATLAFISPDGIGGVAATTTGTTWVILQESGQNIFCLNGSVCISLTSSNSNTLVVRSLGTGDTTQFFNGVVTLPPNGPYQIVNEASDMIFGAGFVPSPTFVTFFPATDRSEIWSVTRTSTSAIAMLNFDSGGKLSLSSNGSVGVFGFNDVAWTVQSTSIGQVLIPPSGGFLTVGPSTLSIGNLISSASTWVFQPVDGNSFLPRRV
;
A
#
# COMPACT_ATOMS: atom_id res chain seq x y z
N MET A 1 59.74 -7.12 20.13
CA MET A 1 58.56 -6.32 20.53
C MET A 1 57.84 -5.89 19.25
N ARG A 2 56.82 -6.64 18.82
CA ARG A 2 56.00 -6.35 17.63
C ARG A 2 54.66 -5.82 18.10
N LEU A 3 54.31 -4.59 17.73
CA LEU A 3 52.99 -3.99 17.96
C LEU A 3 52.06 -4.40 16.80
N LEU A 4 51.01 -5.15 17.11
CA LEU A 4 49.86 -5.37 16.23
C LEU A 4 48.94 -4.15 16.33
N PHE A 5 48.68 -3.48 15.22
CA PHE A 5 47.54 -2.56 15.07
C PHE A 5 46.37 -3.34 14.47
N SER A 6 45.31 -3.57 15.24
CA SER A 6 44.04 -4.06 14.70
C SER A 6 43.28 -2.90 14.07
N PHE A 7 43.06 -2.96 12.76
CA PHE A 7 42.08 -2.11 12.10
C PHE A 7 40.68 -2.66 12.36
N LEU A 8 39.89 -1.97 13.19
CA LEU A 8 38.45 -2.17 13.26
C LEU A 8 37.82 -1.43 12.08
N GLY A 9 37.46 -2.16 11.03
CA GLY A 9 36.69 -1.63 9.91
C GLY A 9 35.26 -1.36 10.36
N ILE A 10 34.89 -0.08 10.47
CA ILE A 10 33.49 0.33 10.62
C ILE A 10 32.83 0.11 9.25
N VAL A 11 32.02 -0.94 9.15
CA VAL A 11 31.10 -1.12 8.02
C VAL A 11 29.98 -0.11 8.21
N SER A 12 30.05 1.03 7.52
CA SER A 12 28.93 1.95 7.39
C SER A 12 27.83 1.27 6.58
N ALA A 13 26.84 0.70 7.26
CA ALA A 13 25.58 0.33 6.64
C ALA A 13 24.88 1.63 6.19
N THR A 14 24.90 1.89 4.88
CA THR A 14 24.10 2.95 4.27
C THR A 14 22.63 2.56 4.38
N PHE A 15 21.93 3.10 5.38
CA PHE A 15 20.48 3.10 5.41
C PHE A 15 19.97 4.05 4.32
N THR A 16 19.61 3.51 3.17
CA THR A 16 18.92 4.27 2.12
C THR A 16 17.49 4.51 2.58
N PHE A 17 17.26 5.60 3.32
CA PHE A 17 15.90 6.07 3.57
C PHE A 17 15.30 6.49 2.22
N ALA A 18 14.23 5.82 1.79
CA ALA A 18 13.46 6.27 0.64
C ALA A 18 13.04 7.73 0.88
N ARG A 19 13.39 8.63 -0.04
CA ARG A 19 13.08 10.06 0.09
C ARG A 19 11.56 10.23 0.04
N ALA A 20 11.03 10.97 1.01
CA ALA A 20 9.64 11.38 0.98
C ALA A 20 9.37 12.20 -0.29
N ALA A 21 8.31 11.87 -1.01
CA ALA A 21 7.95 12.51 -2.28
C ALA A 21 6.43 12.68 -2.39
N ALA A 22 5.97 13.44 -3.37
CA ALA A 22 4.56 13.47 -3.73
C ALA A 22 4.06 12.04 -4.04
N ILE A 23 2.92 11.69 -3.45
CA ILE A 23 2.09 10.55 -3.79
C ILE A 23 1.40 10.86 -5.11
N VAL A 24 1.91 10.25 -6.17
CA VAL A 24 1.44 10.40 -7.56
C VAL A 24 0.81 9.13 -8.12
N ASN A 25 1.01 8.00 -7.44
CA ASN A 25 0.48 6.69 -7.83
C ASN A 25 -0.21 6.05 -6.61
N SER A 26 -1.03 5.03 -6.84
CA SER A 26 -1.54 4.20 -5.75
C SER A 26 -0.44 3.30 -5.22
N GLY A 27 -0.64 2.78 -4.01
CA GLY A 27 0.32 1.90 -3.36
C GLY A 27 0.27 2.00 -1.85
N VAL A 28 1.27 1.41 -1.21
CA VAL A 28 1.42 1.37 0.24
C VAL A 28 2.47 2.37 0.69
N TYR A 29 2.08 3.29 1.57
CA TYR A 29 2.88 4.41 2.01
C TYR A 29 2.91 4.53 3.53
N THR A 30 4.02 5.03 4.06
CA THR A 30 3.98 5.85 5.26
C THR A 30 3.75 7.30 4.81
N ILE A 31 2.64 7.89 5.21
CA ILE A 31 2.27 9.25 4.84
C ILE A 31 2.70 10.19 5.96
N ASN A 32 3.48 11.21 5.60
CA ASN A 32 4.06 12.16 6.54
C ASN A 32 3.47 13.55 6.36
N ILE A 33 3.33 14.27 7.47
CA ILE A 33 3.03 15.70 7.51
C ILE A 33 4.01 16.37 8.48
N GLY A 34 4.77 17.35 7.98
CA GLY A 34 5.98 17.79 8.68
C GLY A 34 6.95 16.63 8.92
N SER A 35 7.36 16.42 10.17
CA SER A 35 8.25 15.33 10.60
C SER A 35 7.53 14.12 11.19
N ARG A 36 6.20 14.05 11.06
CA ARG A 36 5.33 13.06 11.72
C ARG A 36 4.64 12.17 10.71
N ALA A 37 4.38 10.92 11.09
CA ALA A 37 3.57 9.99 10.31
C ALA A 37 2.09 10.06 10.71
N LEU A 38 1.22 10.05 9.71
CA LEU A 38 -0.21 9.79 9.91
C LEU A 38 -0.38 8.45 10.59
N THR A 39 -1.17 8.43 11.67
CA THR A 39 -1.32 7.28 12.56
C THR A 39 -2.79 7.08 12.91
N HIS A 40 -3.23 5.83 12.93
CA HIS A 40 -4.56 5.47 13.40
C HIS A 40 -4.53 4.14 14.16
N VAL A 41 -4.87 4.17 15.44
CA VAL A 41 -4.82 3.00 16.36
C VAL A 41 -6.22 2.43 16.58
N ASN A 42 -6.31 1.10 16.72
CA ASN A 42 -7.55 0.44 17.15
C ASN A 42 -7.85 0.81 18.62
N GLY A 43 -9.01 1.42 18.89
CA GLY A 43 -9.44 1.85 20.22
C GLY A 43 -10.46 2.99 20.15
N SER A 44 -11.10 3.36 21.26
CA SER A 44 -12.28 4.24 21.36
C SER A 44 -12.12 5.68 20.83
N THR A 45 -11.00 6.03 20.20
CA THR A 45 -10.79 7.31 19.53
C THR A 45 -10.85 7.07 18.04
N THR A 46 -11.95 7.47 17.42
CA THR A 46 -12.12 7.47 15.95
C THR A 46 -11.13 8.38 15.24
N HIS A 47 -10.22 9.07 15.92
CA HIS A 47 -9.39 10.13 15.36
C HIS A 47 -8.08 9.64 14.74
N VAL A 48 -7.73 10.24 13.61
CA VAL A 48 -6.40 10.10 12.99
C VAL A 48 -5.49 11.17 13.57
N THR A 49 -4.26 10.80 13.91
CA THR A 49 -3.25 11.70 14.51
C THR A 49 -1.98 11.75 13.67
N ALA A 50 -1.10 12.69 13.98
CA ALA A 50 0.26 12.76 13.43
C ALA A 50 1.29 12.48 14.54
N GLU A 51 1.95 11.33 14.48
CA GLU A 51 2.82 10.83 15.54
C GLU A 51 4.26 10.66 15.07
N THR A 52 5.16 10.42 16.01
CA THR A 52 6.55 10.09 15.69
C THR A 52 6.60 8.80 14.86
N GLN A 53 7.43 8.81 13.81
CA GLN A 53 7.63 7.64 12.96
C GLN A 53 8.21 6.47 13.77
N SER A 54 7.54 5.32 13.69
CA SER A 54 7.93 4.08 14.37
C SER A 54 8.02 2.88 13.41
N GLY A 55 7.46 2.99 12.21
CA GLY A 55 7.37 1.89 11.24
C GLY A 55 6.29 0.86 11.57
N ALA A 56 5.44 1.14 12.57
CA ALA A 56 4.32 0.28 12.94
C ALA A 56 3.21 0.28 11.87
N SER A 57 2.45 -0.81 11.77
CA SER A 57 1.42 -1.02 10.73
C SER A 57 0.27 -0.02 10.80
N ASN A 58 0.00 0.55 11.98
CA ASN A 58 -0.96 1.64 12.19
C ASN A 58 -0.52 2.98 11.59
N GLN A 59 0.74 3.09 11.12
CA GLN A 59 1.29 4.24 10.39
C GLN A 59 1.44 3.96 8.90
N VAL A 60 0.94 2.81 8.44
CA VAL A 60 1.01 2.40 7.04
C VAL A 60 -0.39 2.51 6.43
N TRP A 61 -0.43 3.14 5.26
CA TRP A 61 -1.66 3.49 4.56
C TRP A 61 -1.59 3.00 3.13
N THR A 62 -2.66 2.36 2.67
CA THR A 62 -2.89 2.15 1.25
C THR A 62 -3.56 3.39 0.68
N VAL A 63 -2.91 4.01 -0.29
CA VAL A 63 -3.50 5.09 -1.09
C VAL A 63 -4.01 4.48 -2.38
N ILE A 64 -5.27 4.73 -2.69
CA ILE A 64 -5.96 4.24 -3.89
C ILE A 64 -6.38 5.46 -4.68
N LEU A 65 -5.69 5.73 -5.78
CA LEU A 65 -5.96 6.86 -6.66
C LEU A 65 -6.94 6.46 -7.76
N ASP A 66 -7.77 7.42 -8.15
CA ASP A 66 -8.52 7.32 -9.40
C ASP A 66 -7.56 7.61 -10.57
N SER A 67 -7.59 6.76 -11.61
CA SER A 67 -6.67 6.90 -12.74
C SER A 67 -7.05 8.02 -13.70
N ALA A 68 -8.28 8.53 -13.63
CA ALA A 68 -8.81 9.58 -14.49
C ALA A 68 -8.91 10.95 -13.78
N LEU A 69 -8.97 10.96 -12.45
CA LEU A 69 -9.18 12.16 -11.65
C LEU A 69 -8.11 12.31 -10.57
N PRO A 70 -7.73 13.55 -10.18
CA PRO A 70 -6.79 13.79 -9.09
C PRO A 70 -7.46 13.59 -7.73
N VAL A 71 -8.07 12.43 -7.52
CA VAL A 71 -8.79 12.06 -6.31
C VAL A 71 -8.34 10.70 -5.84
N GLY A 72 -8.48 10.43 -4.55
CA GLY A 72 -8.15 9.13 -4.00
C GLY A 72 -8.74 8.88 -2.62
N ARG A 73 -8.58 7.65 -2.17
CA ARG A 73 -8.96 7.18 -0.83
C ARG A 73 -7.71 6.71 -0.10
N ILE A 74 -7.69 6.88 1.22
CA ILE A 74 -6.54 6.55 2.06
C ILE A 74 -7.03 5.61 3.16
N GLN A 75 -6.59 4.35 3.12
CA GLN A 75 -7.03 3.29 4.04
C GLN A 75 -5.88 2.88 4.95
N ASN A 76 -6.12 2.82 6.26
CA ASN A 76 -5.13 2.32 7.21
C ASN A 76 -4.99 0.81 7.07
N VAL A 77 -3.76 0.31 7.04
CA VAL A 77 -3.50 -1.12 6.92
C VAL A 77 -3.89 -1.90 8.17
N ALA A 78 -3.62 -1.36 9.36
CA ALA A 78 -3.86 -2.09 10.60
C ALA A 78 -5.34 -2.11 11.01
N THR A 79 -6.08 -1.04 10.74
CA THR A 79 -7.46 -0.89 11.21
C THR A 79 -8.50 -1.01 10.11
N LEU A 80 -8.07 -1.14 8.84
CA LEU A 80 -8.92 -1.19 7.64
C LEU A 80 -9.79 0.06 7.41
N ALA A 81 -9.64 1.09 8.25
CA ALA A 81 -10.46 2.29 8.23
C ALA A 81 -9.87 3.33 7.27
N PHE A 82 -10.73 4.08 6.61
CA PHE A 82 -10.37 5.16 5.70
C PHE A 82 -10.33 6.50 6.42
N ILE A 83 -9.40 7.37 6.03
CA ILE A 83 -9.36 8.75 6.51
C ILE A 83 -10.61 9.50 6.03
N SER A 84 -11.31 10.13 6.97
CA SER A 84 -12.56 10.85 6.78
C SER A 84 -12.61 12.11 7.67
N PRO A 85 -13.38 13.15 7.32
CA PRO A 85 -13.75 14.18 8.29
C PRO A 85 -14.60 13.56 9.42
N ASP A 86 -14.46 14.07 10.64
CA ASP A 86 -15.26 13.63 11.79
C ASP A 86 -16.65 14.30 11.89
N GLY A 87 -16.94 15.26 11.01
CA GLY A 87 -18.19 16.03 10.98
C GLY A 87 -18.23 17.24 11.92
N ILE A 88 -17.24 17.43 12.79
CA ILE A 88 -17.14 18.55 13.73
C ILE A 88 -15.84 19.37 13.57
N GLY A 89 -15.02 19.04 12.58
CA GLY A 89 -13.83 19.80 12.17
C GLY A 89 -12.49 19.09 12.40
N GLY A 90 -12.51 17.89 12.97
CA GLY A 90 -11.36 17.00 13.09
C GLY A 90 -11.31 15.96 11.98
N VAL A 91 -10.33 15.07 12.10
CA VAL A 91 -10.11 13.95 11.17
C VAL A 91 -10.33 12.66 11.93
N ALA A 92 -11.16 11.80 11.35
CA ALA A 92 -11.47 10.49 11.86
C ALA A 92 -11.07 9.39 10.86
N ALA A 93 -11.10 8.15 11.30
CA ALA A 93 -11.10 6.99 10.45
C ALA A 93 -12.46 6.29 10.52
N THR A 94 -13.03 5.98 9.37
CA THR A 94 -14.33 5.32 9.26
C THR A 94 -14.24 4.11 8.34
N THR A 95 -15.22 3.22 8.39
CA THR A 95 -15.28 2.07 7.47
C THR A 95 -15.68 2.49 6.05
N THR A 96 -16.26 3.68 5.89
CA THR A 96 -16.67 4.24 4.60
C THR A 96 -15.59 5.15 4.03
N GLY A 97 -15.04 4.81 2.87
CA GLY A 97 -14.01 5.62 2.21
C GLY A 97 -14.49 7.02 1.84
N THR A 98 -13.84 8.04 2.39
CA THR A 98 -13.97 9.42 1.87
C THR A 98 -13.02 9.60 0.70
N THR A 99 -13.54 10.14 -0.40
CA THR A 99 -12.74 10.55 -1.56
C THR A 99 -12.18 11.95 -1.32
N TRP A 100 -10.86 12.06 -1.39
CA TRP A 100 -10.11 13.32 -1.24
C TRP A 100 -9.62 13.79 -2.60
N VAL A 101 -9.80 15.07 -2.90
CA VAL A 101 -9.08 15.75 -3.98
C VAL A 101 -7.63 15.92 -3.54
N ILE A 102 -6.71 15.51 -4.40
CA ILE A 102 -5.27 15.54 -4.15
C ILE A 102 -4.69 16.68 -4.97
N LEU A 103 -4.45 17.80 -4.31
CA LEU A 103 -3.72 18.92 -4.90
C LEU A 103 -2.22 18.72 -4.69
N GLN A 104 -1.42 19.42 -5.49
CA GLN A 104 0.04 19.43 -5.34
C GLN A 104 0.56 20.85 -5.25
N GLU A 105 1.42 21.09 -4.26
CA GLU A 105 2.14 22.35 -4.09
C GLU A 105 3.57 22.03 -3.66
N SER A 106 4.56 22.65 -4.31
CA SER A 106 5.98 22.48 -3.97
C SER A 106 6.47 21.02 -3.95
N GLY A 107 5.89 20.14 -4.77
CA GLY A 107 6.24 18.71 -4.81
C GLY A 107 5.70 17.88 -3.64
N GLN A 108 4.72 18.41 -2.91
CA GLN A 108 4.01 17.74 -1.81
C GLN A 108 2.51 17.69 -2.11
N ASN A 109 1.79 16.75 -1.50
CA ASN A 109 0.35 16.62 -1.66
C ASN A 109 -0.41 17.44 -0.63
N ILE A 110 -1.62 17.86 -1.00
CA ILE A 110 -2.62 18.42 -0.09
C ILE A 110 -3.91 17.64 -0.30
N PHE A 111 -4.47 17.09 0.78
CA PHE A 111 -5.70 16.29 0.74
C PHE A 111 -6.91 17.16 1.11
N CYS A 112 -7.81 17.40 0.15
CA CYS A 112 -8.94 18.32 0.32
C CYS A 112 -10.29 17.67 -0.02
N LEU A 113 -11.32 18.00 0.77
CA LEU A 113 -12.72 17.85 0.39
C LEU A 113 -13.08 18.93 -0.62
N ASN A 114 -13.65 18.53 -1.75
CA ASN A 114 -14.13 19.42 -2.81
C ASN A 114 -13.10 20.47 -3.26
N GLY A 115 -11.79 20.16 -3.14
CA GLY A 115 -10.69 21.05 -3.50
C GLY A 115 -10.51 22.31 -2.64
N SER A 116 -11.21 22.44 -1.51
CA SER A 116 -11.23 23.70 -0.73
C SER A 116 -11.10 23.56 0.78
N VAL A 117 -11.44 22.41 1.37
CA VAL A 117 -11.32 22.17 2.81
C VAL A 117 -10.39 20.97 3.03
N CYS A 118 -9.22 21.19 3.61
CA CYS A 118 -8.10 20.26 3.57
C CYS A 118 -7.68 19.78 4.95
N ILE A 119 -7.11 18.57 4.97
CA ILE A 119 -6.47 18.01 6.16
C ILE A 119 -5.29 18.90 6.52
N SER A 120 -5.19 19.26 7.79
CA SER A 120 -4.13 20.12 8.28
C SER A 120 -3.75 19.78 9.71
N LEU A 121 -2.50 20.02 10.09
CA LEU A 121 -2.15 20.13 11.50
C LEU A 121 -2.69 21.45 12.08
N THR A 122 -3.13 21.39 13.34
CA THR A 122 -3.50 22.60 14.09
C THR A 122 -2.33 23.58 14.27
N SER A 123 -1.10 23.07 14.27
CA SER A 123 0.15 23.85 14.15
C SER A 123 1.27 22.93 13.69
N SER A 124 2.39 23.47 13.21
CA SER A 124 3.51 22.69 12.66
C SER A 124 4.09 21.61 13.59
N ASN A 125 3.94 21.79 14.92
CA ASN A 125 4.45 20.87 15.93
C ASN A 125 3.35 20.02 16.60
N SER A 126 2.09 20.18 16.20
CA SER A 126 0.97 19.45 16.79
C SER A 126 0.90 17.98 16.35
N ASN A 127 0.17 17.17 17.12
CA ASN A 127 -0.24 15.81 16.71
C ASN A 127 -1.68 15.79 16.19
N THR A 128 -2.42 16.89 16.37
CA THR A 128 -3.86 16.95 16.11
C THR A 128 -4.11 17.42 14.68
N LEU A 129 -4.87 16.61 13.96
CA LEU A 129 -5.35 16.92 12.62
C LEU A 129 -6.75 17.55 12.67
N VAL A 130 -6.95 18.52 11.79
CA VAL A 130 -8.22 19.22 11.56
C VAL A 130 -8.50 19.29 10.07
N VAL A 131 -9.74 19.57 9.72
CA VAL A 131 -10.16 19.88 8.35
C VAL A 131 -10.48 21.36 8.30
N ARG A 132 -9.68 22.14 7.55
CA ARG A 132 -9.82 23.60 7.45
C ARG A 132 -9.56 24.09 6.04
N SER A 133 -9.95 25.33 5.73
CA SER A 133 -9.78 25.90 4.39
C SER A 133 -8.36 25.77 3.86
N LEU A 134 -8.24 25.53 2.55
CA LEU A 134 -6.98 25.52 1.83
C LEU A 134 -6.23 26.84 2.06
N GLY A 135 -4.96 26.74 2.48
CA GLY A 135 -4.06 27.87 2.65
C GLY A 135 -2.90 27.76 1.69
N THR A 136 -2.76 28.71 0.77
CA THR A 136 -1.59 28.77 -0.13
C THR A 136 -0.31 28.88 0.68
N GLY A 137 0.67 28.01 0.43
CA GLY A 137 1.93 27.97 1.17
C GLY A 137 1.82 27.47 2.62
N ASP A 138 0.66 26.98 3.04
CA ASP A 138 0.47 26.46 4.39
C ASP A 138 1.09 25.07 4.52
N THR A 139 2.35 25.03 4.96
CA THR A 139 3.13 23.79 5.13
C THR A 139 2.48 22.79 6.11
N THR A 140 1.56 23.23 6.96
CA THR A 140 0.79 22.32 7.83
C THR A 140 -0.31 21.58 7.08
N GLN A 141 -0.43 21.76 5.76
CA GLN A 141 -1.31 21.02 4.86
C GLN A 141 -0.51 20.15 3.88
N PHE A 142 0.83 20.16 3.96
CA PHE A 142 1.69 19.48 3.00
C PHE A 142 2.07 18.08 3.48
N PHE A 143 1.70 17.10 2.66
CA PHE A 143 1.93 15.68 2.91
C PHE A 143 2.92 15.10 1.91
N ASN A 144 3.74 14.17 2.37
CA ASN A 144 4.60 13.35 1.50
C ASN A 144 4.39 11.87 1.78
N GLY A 145 4.58 11.04 0.77
CA GLY A 145 4.61 9.59 0.91
C GLY A 145 6.04 9.06 0.93
N VAL A 146 6.28 8.08 1.79
CA VAL A 146 7.44 7.18 1.70
C VAL A 146 6.89 5.81 1.34
N VAL A 147 7.24 5.29 0.17
CA VAL A 147 6.76 3.98 -0.25
C VAL A 147 7.33 2.90 0.68
N THR A 148 6.49 1.95 1.06
CA THR A 148 6.86 0.83 1.93
C THR A 148 6.26 -0.47 1.41
N LEU A 149 6.77 -1.60 1.91
CA LEU A 149 6.14 -2.90 1.65
C LEU A 149 4.77 -2.97 2.34
N PRO A 150 3.79 -3.69 1.80
CA PRO A 150 2.62 -4.09 2.58
C PRO A 150 3.06 -4.80 3.87
N PRO A 151 2.57 -4.40 5.05
CA PRO A 151 2.70 -5.17 6.29
C PRO A 151 2.18 -6.60 6.13
N ASN A 152 2.51 -7.47 7.09
CA ASN A 152 1.97 -8.82 7.08
C ASN A 152 0.46 -8.76 7.32
N GLY A 153 -0.34 -9.47 6.52
CA GLY A 153 -1.79 -9.48 6.67
C GLY A 153 -2.54 -9.90 5.42
N PRO A 154 -3.88 -9.94 5.50
CA PRO A 154 -4.77 -10.21 4.37
C PRO A 154 -4.97 -8.98 3.48
N TYR A 155 -4.87 -9.20 2.16
CA TYR A 155 -5.08 -8.18 1.14
C TYR A 155 -5.89 -8.73 -0.03
N GLN A 156 -6.69 -7.87 -0.63
CA GLN A 156 -7.02 -7.99 -2.04
C GLN A 156 -5.98 -7.18 -2.83
N ILE A 157 -5.50 -7.72 -3.95
CA ILE A 157 -4.41 -7.11 -4.72
C ILE A 157 -4.98 -6.63 -6.05
N VAL A 158 -5.09 -5.31 -6.20
CA VAL A 158 -5.77 -4.63 -7.30
C VAL A 158 -4.77 -4.20 -8.36
N ASN A 159 -5.05 -4.45 -9.64
CA ASN A 159 -4.33 -3.79 -10.73
C ASN A 159 -4.90 -2.39 -10.97
N GLU A 160 -4.04 -1.36 -10.99
CA GLU A 160 -4.49 0.04 -11.11
C GLU A 160 -5.17 0.34 -12.46
N ALA A 161 -4.76 -0.31 -13.55
CA ALA A 161 -5.27 0.00 -14.88
C ALA A 161 -6.68 -0.53 -15.10
N SER A 162 -6.92 -1.76 -14.64
CA SER A 162 -8.14 -2.48 -14.91
C SER A 162 -9.14 -2.41 -13.76
N ASP A 163 -8.73 -1.94 -12.58
CA ASP A 163 -9.49 -2.04 -11.32
C ASP A 163 -9.93 -3.49 -11.05
N MET A 164 -9.07 -4.44 -11.41
CA MET A 164 -9.33 -5.88 -11.25
C MET A 164 -8.41 -6.42 -10.18
N ILE A 165 -8.93 -7.28 -9.31
CA ILE A 165 -8.10 -8.11 -8.45
C ILE A 165 -7.75 -9.41 -9.15
N PHE A 166 -6.73 -10.09 -8.65
CA PHE A 166 -6.46 -11.45 -9.06
C PHE A 166 -6.71 -12.40 -7.89
N GLY A 167 -7.51 -13.43 -8.16
CA GLY A 167 -7.78 -14.54 -7.24
C GLY A 167 -7.29 -15.87 -7.80
N ALA A 168 -7.42 -16.92 -7.00
CA ALA A 168 -7.12 -18.28 -7.38
C ALA A 168 -8.36 -19.16 -7.21
N GLY A 169 -9.26 -19.11 -8.20
CA GLY A 169 -10.40 -20.03 -8.25
C GLY A 169 -9.93 -21.49 -8.22
N PHE A 170 -10.75 -22.36 -7.63
CA PHE A 170 -10.44 -23.79 -7.56
C PHE A 170 -10.32 -24.38 -8.99
N VAL A 171 -9.15 -24.97 -9.28
CA VAL A 171 -8.76 -25.95 -10.33
C VAL A 171 -9.79 -26.21 -11.46
N PRO A 172 -9.39 -26.16 -12.75
CA PRO A 172 -8.07 -26.62 -13.23
C PRO A 172 -7.07 -25.55 -13.66
N SER A 173 -7.45 -24.28 -13.64
CA SER A 173 -6.51 -23.16 -13.78
C SER A 173 -6.89 -22.11 -12.75
N PRO A 174 -5.93 -21.33 -12.22
CA PRO A 174 -6.29 -20.11 -11.52
C PRO A 174 -7.08 -19.26 -12.52
N THR A 175 -8.40 -19.30 -12.42
CA THR A 175 -9.23 -18.27 -12.99
C THR A 175 -8.91 -17.06 -12.15
N PHE A 176 -8.12 -16.16 -12.73
CA PHE A 176 -7.95 -14.83 -12.18
C PHE A 176 -9.27 -14.14 -12.40
N VAL A 177 -10.14 -14.27 -11.39
CA VAL A 177 -11.48 -13.71 -11.43
C VAL A 177 -11.37 -12.21 -11.22
N THR A 178 -11.89 -11.46 -12.18
CA THR A 178 -11.79 -10.01 -12.28
C THR A 178 -13.04 -9.35 -11.70
N PHE A 179 -13.16 -9.29 -10.37
CA PHE A 179 -14.18 -8.49 -9.70
C PHE A 179 -13.54 -7.61 -8.63
N PHE A 180 -13.98 -6.37 -8.50
CA PHE A 180 -13.59 -5.50 -7.40
C PHE A 180 -14.87 -4.93 -6.76
N PRO A 181 -15.03 -4.99 -5.43
CA PRO A 181 -14.14 -5.63 -4.44
C PRO A 181 -14.20 -7.17 -4.47
N ALA A 182 -13.35 -7.83 -3.68
CA ALA A 182 -13.39 -9.28 -3.48
C ALA A 182 -14.77 -9.74 -2.95
N THR A 183 -15.28 -10.80 -3.55
CA THR A 183 -16.54 -11.47 -3.24
C THR A 183 -16.36 -12.85 -2.61
N ASP A 184 -15.16 -13.43 -2.71
CA ASP A 184 -14.83 -14.76 -2.24
C ASP A 184 -13.40 -14.83 -1.64
N ARG A 185 -13.16 -15.81 -0.77
CA ARG A 185 -11.85 -16.05 -0.14
C ARG A 185 -10.75 -16.40 -1.14
N SER A 186 -11.10 -16.96 -2.30
CA SER A 186 -10.12 -17.24 -3.36
C SER A 186 -9.50 -15.96 -3.94
N GLU A 187 -10.08 -14.78 -3.69
CA GLU A 187 -9.62 -13.49 -4.18
C GLU A 187 -8.77 -12.72 -3.14
N ILE A 188 -8.54 -13.32 -1.97
CA ILE A 188 -7.75 -12.76 -0.88
C ILE A 188 -6.40 -13.47 -0.77
N TRP A 189 -5.37 -12.69 -0.48
CA TRP A 189 -4.00 -13.15 -0.29
C TRP A 189 -3.48 -12.76 1.09
N SER A 190 -2.97 -13.73 1.83
CA SER A 190 -2.13 -13.49 2.99
C SER A 190 -0.74 -13.10 2.49
N VAL A 191 -0.36 -11.85 2.72
CA VAL A 191 0.96 -11.31 2.39
C VAL A 191 1.87 -11.45 3.60
N THR A 192 3.07 -11.97 3.38
CA THR A 192 4.13 -12.07 4.40
C THR A 192 5.41 -11.46 3.85
N ARG A 193 6.02 -10.51 4.57
CA ARG A 193 7.34 -9.98 4.22
C ARG A 193 8.40 -11.05 4.42
N THR A 194 9.16 -11.34 3.38
CA THR A 194 10.28 -12.30 3.42
C THR A 194 11.63 -11.60 3.50
N SER A 195 11.71 -10.32 3.14
CA SER A 195 12.88 -9.45 3.31
C SER A 195 12.44 -7.98 3.38
N THR A 196 13.40 -7.05 3.30
CA THR A 196 13.14 -5.61 3.25
C THR A 196 12.53 -5.14 1.93
N SER A 197 12.60 -5.95 0.86
CA SER A 197 12.06 -5.60 -0.46
C SER A 197 11.17 -6.67 -1.08
N ALA A 198 10.93 -7.80 -0.39
CA ALA A 198 10.20 -8.91 -0.95
C ALA A 198 9.10 -9.44 -0.02
N ILE A 199 8.08 -10.00 -0.65
CA ILE A 199 6.92 -10.62 -0.01
C ILE A 199 6.68 -12.04 -0.57
N ALA A 200 5.99 -12.86 0.20
CA ALA A 200 5.33 -14.07 -0.27
C ALA A 200 3.81 -13.87 -0.17
N MET A 201 3.07 -14.51 -1.07
CA MET A 201 1.62 -14.40 -1.16
C MET A 201 1.00 -15.79 -1.11
N LEU A 202 0.19 -16.03 -0.08
CA LEU A 202 -0.54 -17.28 0.15
C LEU A 202 -2.03 -17.02 -0.09
N ASN A 203 -2.66 -17.81 -0.96
CA ASN A 203 -4.08 -17.66 -1.23
C ASN A 203 -4.92 -18.16 -0.03
N PHE A 204 -5.94 -17.39 0.36
CA PHE A 204 -6.73 -17.65 1.57
C PHE A 204 -7.65 -18.88 1.49
N ASP A 205 -8.05 -19.32 0.29
CA ASP A 205 -8.91 -20.48 0.11
C ASP A 205 -8.10 -21.75 -0.17
N SER A 206 -7.26 -21.72 -1.21
CA SER A 206 -6.50 -22.91 -1.65
C SER A 206 -5.32 -23.26 -0.74
N GLY A 207 -4.81 -22.31 0.04
CA GLY A 207 -3.58 -22.47 0.83
C GLY A 207 -2.31 -22.67 -0.02
N GLY A 208 -2.39 -22.51 -1.34
CA GLY A 208 -1.22 -22.50 -2.20
C GLY A 208 -0.61 -21.11 -2.32
N LYS A 209 0.64 -21.04 -2.77
CA LYS A 209 1.42 -19.80 -2.86
C LYS A 209 1.52 -19.30 -4.30
N LEU A 210 1.43 -17.98 -4.51
CA LEU A 210 1.63 -17.39 -5.83
C LEU A 210 3.06 -17.68 -6.31
N SER A 211 3.18 -18.40 -7.41
CA SER A 211 4.40 -19.01 -7.88
C SER A 211 4.48 -19.02 -9.40
N LEU A 212 5.66 -19.36 -9.92
CA LEU A 212 5.88 -19.66 -11.33
C LEU A 212 6.08 -21.17 -11.50
N SER A 213 5.41 -21.76 -12.48
CA SER A 213 5.70 -23.11 -12.92
C SER A 213 7.01 -23.15 -13.72
N SER A 214 7.52 -24.36 -14.00
CA SER A 214 8.77 -24.56 -14.76
C SER A 214 8.74 -24.01 -16.19
N ASN A 215 7.55 -23.87 -16.78
CA ASN A 215 7.34 -23.22 -18.09
C ASN A 215 7.06 -21.70 -17.98
N GLY A 216 7.25 -21.10 -16.79
CA GLY A 216 7.07 -19.66 -16.57
C GLY A 216 5.61 -19.19 -16.46
N SER A 217 4.64 -20.11 -16.35
CA SER A 217 3.25 -19.71 -16.13
C SER A 217 3.04 -19.27 -14.68
N VAL A 218 2.30 -18.18 -14.50
CA VAL A 218 1.89 -17.71 -13.18
C VAL A 218 0.75 -18.57 -12.67
N GLY A 219 0.85 -19.02 -11.43
CA GLY A 219 -0.24 -19.73 -10.80
C GLY A 219 -0.06 -19.92 -9.31
N VAL A 220 -0.87 -20.79 -8.73
CA VAL A 220 -0.86 -21.09 -7.31
C VAL A 220 -0.36 -22.50 -7.11
N PHE A 221 0.91 -22.61 -6.74
CA PHE A 221 1.63 -23.88 -6.71
C PHE A 221 2.36 -24.07 -5.39
N GLY A 222 2.42 -25.33 -4.93
CA GLY A 222 3.32 -25.78 -3.89
C GLY A 222 3.12 -25.13 -2.50
N PHE A 223 4.06 -25.48 -1.61
CA PHE A 223 4.07 -25.03 -0.21
C PHE A 223 5.29 -24.16 0.15
N ASN A 224 6.26 -24.01 -0.77
CA ASN A 224 7.47 -23.21 -0.54
C ASN A 224 7.23 -21.74 -0.87
N ASP A 225 7.78 -20.83 -0.06
CA ASP A 225 7.68 -19.39 -0.33
C ASP A 225 8.45 -19.00 -1.58
N VAL A 226 7.74 -18.36 -2.52
CA VAL A 226 8.34 -17.64 -3.64
C VAL A 226 8.39 -16.17 -3.26
N ALA A 227 9.59 -15.62 -3.19
CA ALA A 227 9.80 -14.22 -2.86
C ALA A 227 9.57 -13.34 -4.09
N TRP A 228 8.53 -12.52 -4.05
CA TRP A 228 8.23 -11.49 -5.04
C TRP A 228 8.80 -10.16 -4.56
N THR A 229 9.71 -9.57 -5.32
CA THR A 229 10.23 -8.24 -5.03
C THR A 229 9.14 -7.21 -5.33
N VAL A 230 8.85 -6.34 -4.37
CA VAL A 230 7.97 -5.19 -4.57
C VAL A 230 8.84 -3.98 -4.85
N GLN A 231 8.67 -3.36 -6.01
CA GLN A 231 9.46 -2.21 -6.41
C GLN A 231 8.55 -1.04 -6.78
N SER A 232 8.90 0.16 -6.32
CA SER A 232 8.24 1.40 -6.72
C SER A 232 8.80 1.89 -8.05
N THR A 233 7.91 2.33 -8.94
CA THR A 233 8.24 2.93 -10.23
C THR A 233 7.57 4.29 -10.37
N SER A 234 7.84 5.01 -11.47
CA SER A 234 7.17 6.27 -11.77
C SER A 234 5.67 6.13 -12.01
N ILE A 235 5.16 4.92 -12.27
CA ILE A 235 3.76 4.67 -12.59
C ILE A 235 3.02 3.82 -11.55
N GLY A 236 3.69 3.36 -10.48
CA GLY A 236 3.07 2.52 -9.44
C GLY A 236 4.03 1.48 -8.84
N GLN A 237 3.52 0.65 -7.93
CA GLN A 237 4.26 -0.49 -7.36
C GLN A 237 4.14 -1.72 -8.28
N VAL A 238 5.25 -2.38 -8.57
CA VAL A 238 5.29 -3.59 -9.42
C VAL A 238 5.74 -4.81 -8.61
N LEU A 239 5.36 -6.00 -9.07
CA LEU A 239 5.76 -7.28 -8.49
C LEU A 239 6.71 -8.01 -9.43
N ILE A 240 7.91 -8.35 -8.95
CA ILE A 240 8.99 -8.94 -9.74
C ILE A 240 9.29 -10.33 -9.18
N PRO A 241 9.14 -11.41 -9.95
CA PRO A 241 9.50 -12.75 -9.50
C PRO A 241 11.04 -12.94 -9.50
N PRO A 242 11.55 -14.00 -8.85
CA PRO A 242 13.00 -14.29 -8.85
C PRO A 242 13.61 -14.50 -10.24
N SER A 243 12.80 -14.92 -11.22
CA SER A 243 13.22 -15.09 -12.62
C SER A 243 13.38 -13.77 -13.38
N GLY A 244 12.98 -12.63 -12.80
CA GLY A 244 12.92 -11.34 -13.48
C GLY A 244 11.61 -11.12 -14.26
N GLY A 245 11.45 -9.91 -14.80
CA GLY A 245 10.19 -9.44 -15.41
C GLY A 245 9.22 -8.85 -14.40
N PHE A 246 7.98 -8.65 -14.81
CA PHE A 246 6.93 -8.01 -14.00
C PHE A 246 5.66 -8.85 -14.05
N LEU A 247 5.00 -9.05 -12.91
CA LEU A 247 3.66 -9.62 -12.88
C LEU A 247 2.71 -8.67 -13.61
N THR A 248 2.07 -9.16 -14.66
CA THR A 248 1.23 -8.36 -15.56
C THR A 248 -0.14 -9.01 -15.72
N VAL A 249 -1.20 -8.21 -15.63
CA VAL A 249 -2.57 -8.63 -15.94
C VAL A 249 -2.78 -8.66 -17.46
N GLY A 250 -3.28 -9.79 -17.95
CA GLY A 250 -3.84 -9.94 -19.29
C GLY A 250 -5.37 -10.02 -19.24
N PRO A 251 -6.05 -10.17 -20.40
CA PRO A 251 -7.51 -10.19 -20.47
C PRO A 251 -8.21 -11.24 -19.60
N SER A 252 -7.53 -12.34 -19.28
CA SER A 252 -8.07 -13.43 -18.46
C SER A 252 -6.99 -14.23 -17.71
N THR A 253 -5.76 -13.73 -17.69
CA THR A 253 -4.59 -14.45 -17.14
C THR A 253 -3.63 -13.48 -16.47
N LEU A 254 -2.81 -14.00 -15.55
CA LEU A 254 -1.57 -13.33 -15.16
C LEU A 254 -0.41 -13.93 -15.95
N SER A 255 0.54 -13.07 -16.29
CA SER A 255 1.76 -13.45 -17.00
C SER A 255 2.95 -12.66 -16.46
N ILE A 256 4.15 -13.04 -16.89
CA ILE A 256 5.36 -12.26 -16.63
C ILE A 256 5.67 -11.45 -17.88
N GLY A 257 5.45 -10.13 -17.80
CA GLY A 257 5.79 -9.17 -18.83
C GLY A 257 7.24 -8.69 -18.70
N ASN A 258 7.79 -8.16 -19.80
CA ASN A 258 9.15 -7.61 -19.83
C ASN A 258 9.18 -6.09 -19.71
N LEU A 259 8.03 -5.43 -19.72
CA LEU A 259 7.90 -3.97 -19.71
C LEU A 259 7.03 -3.52 -18.54
N ILE A 260 7.41 -2.41 -17.93
CA ILE A 260 6.60 -1.73 -16.92
C ILE A 260 5.50 -0.97 -17.65
N SER A 261 4.25 -1.30 -17.34
CA SER A 261 3.04 -0.63 -17.82
C SER A 261 2.00 -0.62 -16.71
N SER A 262 0.90 0.08 -16.92
CA SER A 262 -0.23 0.11 -15.97
C SER A 262 -0.82 -1.28 -15.72
N ALA A 263 -0.71 -2.21 -16.68
CA ALA A 263 -1.09 -3.61 -16.49
C ALA A 263 -0.16 -4.38 -15.53
N SER A 264 0.97 -3.79 -15.12
CA SER A 264 1.96 -4.41 -14.22
C SER A 264 2.03 -3.75 -12.85
N THR A 265 1.18 -2.74 -12.59
CA THR A 265 1.14 -2.05 -11.31
C THR A 265 0.04 -2.60 -10.41
N TRP A 266 0.35 -2.69 -9.11
CA TRP A 266 -0.44 -3.41 -8.13
C TRP A 266 -0.59 -2.62 -6.84
N VAL A 267 -1.80 -2.63 -6.29
CA VAL A 267 -2.15 -1.98 -5.04
C VAL A 267 -2.59 -3.03 -4.04
N PHE A 268 -1.94 -3.04 -2.89
CA PHE A 268 -2.30 -3.92 -1.78
C PHE A 268 -3.37 -3.24 -0.95
N GLN A 269 -4.63 -3.61 -1.16
CA GLN A 269 -5.73 -3.09 -0.37
C GLN A 269 -6.04 -4.02 0.81
N PRO A 270 -5.88 -3.56 2.05
CA PRO A 270 -6.06 -4.39 3.23
C PRO A 270 -7.55 -4.72 3.41
N VAL A 271 -7.85 -5.96 3.77
CA VAL A 271 -9.21 -6.47 3.97
C VAL A 271 -9.31 -7.20 5.30
N ASP A 272 -10.54 -7.44 5.79
CA ASP A 272 -10.70 -8.28 6.98
C ASP A 272 -10.62 -9.75 6.60
N GLY A 273 -9.52 -10.42 6.98
CA GLY A 273 -9.34 -11.86 6.75
C GLY A 273 -10.29 -12.76 7.54
N ASN A 274 -11.00 -12.22 8.55
CA ASN A 274 -12.01 -12.95 9.34
C ASN A 274 -13.44 -12.76 8.80
N SER A 275 -13.64 -11.88 7.82
CA SER A 275 -14.95 -11.73 7.20
C SER A 275 -15.35 -13.06 6.54
N PHE A 276 -16.52 -13.59 6.91
CA PHE A 276 -17.09 -14.82 6.35
C PHE A 276 -17.48 -14.59 4.88
N LEU A 277 -16.50 -14.44 4.00
CA LEU A 277 -16.77 -14.49 2.57
C LEU A 277 -17.17 -15.94 2.21
N PRO A 278 -18.31 -16.11 1.53
CA PRO A 278 -18.79 -17.44 1.17
C PRO A 278 -17.80 -18.09 0.21
N ARG A 279 -17.40 -19.33 0.49
CA ARG A 279 -16.62 -20.14 -0.44
C ARG A 279 -17.49 -20.43 -1.66
N ARG A 280 -17.03 -20.11 -2.87
CA ARG A 280 -17.69 -20.63 -4.09
C ARG A 280 -17.48 -22.15 -4.12
N VAL A 281 -18.60 -22.89 -4.03
CA VAL A 281 -18.64 -24.36 -4.10
C VAL A 281 -18.68 -24.80 -5.56
#